data_AF-A0A2D9S2L2-F1
#
_entry.id   AF-A0A2D9S2L2-F1
#
_cell.length_a   1.000
_cell.length_b   1.000
_cell.length_c   1.000
_cell.angle_alpha   90.00
_cell.angle_beta   90.00
_cell.angle_gamma   90.00
#
_symmetry.space_group_name_H-M   'P 1'
#
loop_
_entity.id
_entity.type
_entity.pdbx_description
1 polymer ?
#
loop_
_entity_poly.entity_id
_entity_poly.type
_entity_poly.pdbx_seq_one_letter_code
_entity_poly.pdbx_strand_id
1 'polypeptide(L)'
;MKKLIYILVIVAICLVAMIAAPSLVGDKGYVMIQMGNLVVETSVVALGIMVFIGLVGWIIISTLLSRTWRLTKLSGNWFGNRSRRKTQKAFYRSIQALAEGDWDAATKAADQAENGEFDGVNYLVSAQAAVARGRKDTAERKLNEAADYESSALAARVTLARMALAEGQPGDALKELAQLSDKQQAAAPAIKLKVQALAESNQWAQLEEELGNYKKVLGDDYAKWSKQIAKGRLAEVASKQGAIALKSFWDNLPRKQRNDIGYQAAYAEQLLAQGMHQEAQTVLLDWQKRGPQPQLLPLLKDLQLPNPAPAVKALEKWIKAD
;
A
#
# COMPACT_ATOMS: atom_id res chain seq x y z
N MET A 1 -21.87 23.12 -41.37
CA MET A 1 -22.73 23.82 -42.36
C MET A 1 -21.94 24.16 -43.62
N LYS A 2 -20.80 24.86 -43.55
CA LYS A 2 -19.96 25.21 -44.72
C LYS A 2 -19.61 24.01 -45.64
N LYS A 3 -19.13 22.88 -45.10
CA LYS A 3 -18.80 21.67 -45.87
C LYS A 3 -19.98 21.07 -46.65
N LEU A 4 -21.19 21.18 -46.10
CA LEU A 4 -22.41 20.62 -46.71
C LEU A 4 -22.86 21.49 -47.89
N ILE A 5 -22.68 22.81 -47.78
CA ILE A 5 -22.94 23.76 -48.86
C ILE A 5 -21.95 23.53 -50.02
N TYR A 6 -20.65 23.34 -49.75
CA TYR A 6 -19.67 23.02 -50.79
C TYR A 6 -20.00 21.73 -51.54
N ILE A 7 -20.38 20.67 -50.82
CA ILE A 7 -20.79 19.40 -51.44
C ILE A 7 -22.03 19.62 -52.31
N LEU A 8 -23.03 20.36 -51.83
CA LEU A 8 -24.28 20.58 -52.56
C LEU A 8 -24.07 21.44 -53.84
N VAL A 9 -23.15 22.40 -53.79
CA VAL A 9 -22.75 23.20 -54.97
C VAL A 9 -22.00 22.34 -55.99
N ILE A 10 -21.04 21.51 -55.57
CA ILE A 10 -20.33 20.58 -56.47
C ILE A 10 -21.31 19.59 -57.09
N VAL A 11 -22.26 19.09 -56.31
CA VAL A 11 -23.31 18.17 -56.77
C VAL A 11 -24.21 18.83 -57.82
N ALA A 12 -24.59 20.10 -57.61
CA ALA A 12 -25.38 20.86 -58.57
C ALA A 12 -24.60 21.11 -59.88
N ILE A 13 -23.31 21.44 -59.80
CA ILE A 13 -22.45 21.65 -60.98
C ILE A 13 -22.30 20.35 -61.78
N CYS A 14 -22.08 19.21 -61.09
CA CYS A 14 -22.00 17.90 -61.73
C CYS A 14 -23.32 17.53 -62.42
N LEU A 15 -24.48 17.80 -61.82
CA LEU A 15 -25.80 17.57 -62.45
C LEU A 15 -25.98 18.43 -63.71
N VAL A 16 -25.64 19.71 -63.65
CA VAL A 16 -25.73 20.61 -64.81
C VAL A 16 -24.80 20.14 -65.93
N ALA A 17 -23.57 19.75 -65.62
CA ALA A 17 -22.63 19.20 -66.60
C ALA A 17 -23.14 17.89 -67.22
N MET A 18 -23.75 17.00 -66.42
CA MET A 18 -24.30 15.72 -66.89
C MET A 18 -25.52 15.89 -67.80
N ILE A 19 -26.33 16.94 -67.57
CA ILE A 19 -27.50 17.28 -68.40
C ILE A 19 -27.07 18.02 -69.67
N ALA A 20 -26.04 18.86 -69.62
CA ALA A 20 -25.60 19.69 -70.75
C ALA A 20 -24.61 18.98 -71.71
N ALA A 21 -23.80 18.03 -71.22
CA ALA A 21 -22.85 17.29 -72.06
C ALA A 21 -23.51 16.49 -73.22
N PRO A 22 -24.66 15.82 -73.05
CA PRO A 22 -25.29 15.04 -74.11
C PRO A 22 -25.87 15.89 -75.26
N SER A 23 -26.30 17.12 -74.97
CA SER A 23 -26.77 18.06 -76.00
C SER A 23 -25.68 18.52 -76.97
N LEU A 24 -24.40 18.28 -76.65
CA LEU A 24 -23.26 18.70 -77.45
C LEU A 24 -22.66 17.58 -78.32
N VAL A 25 -22.95 16.30 -78.03
CA VAL A 25 -22.22 15.15 -78.61
C VAL A 25 -23.06 14.32 -79.61
N GLY A 26 -24.35 14.63 -79.80
CA GLY A 26 -25.16 14.09 -80.92
C GLY A 26 -25.62 12.64 -80.79
N ASP A 27 -24.87 11.77 -80.09
CA ASP A 27 -25.22 10.36 -79.90
C ASP A 27 -25.73 10.08 -78.48
N LYS A 28 -27.02 9.73 -78.38
CA LYS A 28 -27.65 9.30 -77.13
C LYS A 28 -27.38 7.81 -76.92
N GLY A 29 -26.26 7.48 -76.28
CA GLY A 29 -25.99 6.11 -75.84
C GLY A 29 -27.16 5.53 -75.03
N TYR A 30 -27.49 4.26 -75.29
CA TYR A 30 -28.66 3.59 -74.73
C TYR A 30 -28.25 2.40 -73.85
N VAL A 31 -28.97 2.19 -72.74
CA VAL A 31 -28.76 1.08 -71.81
C VAL A 31 -30.07 0.33 -71.62
N MET A 32 -30.05 -0.95 -71.99
CA MET A 32 -31.13 -1.89 -71.73
C MET A 32 -30.73 -2.80 -70.58
N ILE A 33 -31.54 -2.83 -69.52
CA ILE A 33 -31.36 -3.77 -68.41
C ILE A 33 -32.54 -4.73 -68.45
N GLN A 34 -32.27 -6.01 -68.74
CA GLN A 34 -33.27 -7.07 -68.76
C GLN A 34 -33.14 -7.96 -67.54
N MET A 35 -34.18 -7.99 -66.70
CA MET A 35 -34.29 -8.86 -65.53
C MET A 35 -35.55 -9.72 -65.67
N GLY A 36 -35.40 -10.92 -66.23
CA GLY A 36 -36.52 -11.81 -66.53
C GLY A 36 -37.49 -11.17 -67.53
N ASN A 37 -38.76 -10.99 -67.13
CA ASN A 37 -39.79 -10.34 -67.95
C ASN A 37 -39.78 -8.79 -67.84
N LEU A 38 -38.90 -8.22 -67.01
CA LEU A 38 -38.83 -6.78 -66.78
C LEU A 38 -37.69 -6.19 -67.63
N VAL A 39 -38.06 -5.44 -68.66
CA VAL A 39 -37.14 -4.71 -69.52
C VAL A 39 -37.20 -3.24 -69.13
N VAL A 40 -36.09 -2.71 -68.64
CA VAL A 40 -35.96 -1.29 -68.32
C VAL A 40 -35.06 -0.65 -69.36
N GLU A 41 -35.68 0.21 -70.17
CA GLU A 41 -35.04 0.93 -71.27
C GLU A 41 -34.71 2.35 -70.84
N THR A 42 -33.42 2.70 -70.73
CA THR A 42 -33.01 4.04 -70.29
C THR A 42 -31.84 4.57 -71.11
N SER A 43 -31.68 5.89 -71.17
CA SER A 43 -30.46 6.48 -71.74
C SER A 43 -29.31 6.36 -70.75
N VAL A 44 -28.07 6.30 -71.25
CA VAL A 44 -26.85 6.33 -70.42
C VAL A 44 -26.86 7.54 -69.47
N VAL A 45 -27.41 8.66 -69.93
CA VAL A 45 -27.55 9.89 -69.15
C VAL A 45 -28.54 9.73 -68.00
N ALA A 46 -29.71 9.14 -68.26
CA ALA A 46 -30.72 8.91 -67.23
C ALA A 46 -30.21 7.94 -66.15
N LEU A 47 -29.48 6.90 -66.55
CA LEU A 47 -28.83 5.98 -65.62
C LEU A 47 -27.75 6.68 -64.79
N GLY A 48 -26.92 7.53 -65.41
CA GLY A 48 -25.93 8.34 -64.71
C GLY A 48 -26.55 9.26 -63.65
N ILE A 49 -27.65 9.93 -64.00
CA ILE A 49 -28.40 10.78 -63.05
C ILE A 49 -28.99 9.93 -61.90
N MET A 50 -29.55 8.75 -62.20
CA MET A 50 -30.13 7.87 -61.18
C MET A 50 -29.06 7.37 -60.19
N VAL A 51 -27.91 6.91 -60.68
CA VAL A 51 -26.78 6.48 -59.83
C VAL A 51 -26.27 7.66 -59.00
N PHE A 52 -26.18 8.84 -59.59
CA PHE A 52 -25.74 10.04 -58.90
C PHE A 52 -26.69 10.46 -57.76
N ILE A 53 -28.00 10.48 -58.02
CA ILE A 53 -29.03 10.74 -57.00
C ILE A 53 -28.95 9.68 -55.89
N GLY A 54 -28.79 8.40 -56.25
CA GLY A 54 -28.62 7.31 -55.29
C GLY A 54 -27.40 7.51 -54.37
N LEU A 55 -26.27 7.92 -54.94
CA LEU A 55 -25.03 8.17 -54.20
C LEU A 55 -25.15 9.39 -53.27
N VAL A 56 -25.77 10.47 -53.74
CA VAL A 56 -26.07 11.65 -52.90
C VAL A 56 -27.01 11.28 -51.76
N GLY A 57 -28.09 10.53 -52.06
CA GLY A 57 -29.02 10.03 -51.05
C GLY A 57 -28.33 9.17 -49.99
N TRP A 58 -27.47 8.25 -50.41
CA TRP A 58 -26.67 7.41 -49.50
C TRP A 58 -25.77 8.25 -48.57
N ILE A 59 -25.07 9.26 -49.11
CA ILE A 59 -24.23 10.15 -48.30
C ILE A 59 -25.08 10.93 -47.30
N ILE A 60 -26.24 11.46 -47.70
CA ILE A 60 -27.14 12.20 -46.80
C ILE A 60 -27.64 11.29 -45.67
N ILE A 61 -28.13 10.09 -46.01
CA ILE A 61 -28.65 9.12 -45.04
C ILE A 61 -27.56 8.69 -44.06
N SER A 62 -26.38 8.30 -44.55
CA SER A 62 -25.25 7.91 -43.69
C SER A 62 -24.77 9.04 -42.79
N THR A 63 -24.79 10.29 -43.26
CA THR A 63 -24.44 11.47 -42.47
C THR A 63 -25.48 11.75 -41.37
N LEU A 64 -26.77 11.61 -41.68
CA LEU A 64 -27.85 11.74 -40.70
C LEU A 64 -27.79 10.64 -39.63
N LEU A 65 -27.60 9.39 -40.05
CA LEU A 65 -27.53 8.24 -39.15
C LEU A 65 -26.31 8.32 -38.22
N SER A 66 -25.13 8.68 -38.74
CA SER A 66 -23.94 8.87 -37.91
C SER A 66 -24.07 10.02 -36.90
N ARG A 67 -24.84 11.07 -37.23
CA ARG A 67 -25.05 12.22 -36.35
C ARG A 67 -26.02 11.91 -35.21
N THR A 68 -27.09 11.16 -35.49
CA THR A 68 -28.01 10.66 -34.43
C THR A 68 -27.29 9.72 -33.46
N TRP A 69 -26.40 8.86 -33.96
CA TRP A 69 -25.58 7.97 -33.12
C TRP A 69 -24.51 8.70 -32.29
N ARG A 70 -24.00 9.84 -32.75
CA ARG A 70 -23.09 10.67 -31.95
C ARG A 70 -23.81 11.41 -30.82
N LEU A 71 -25.07 11.81 -31.03
CA LEU A 71 -25.89 12.46 -30.02
C LEU A 71 -26.32 11.50 -28.89
N THR A 72 -26.57 10.22 -29.21
CA THR A 72 -26.84 9.19 -28.20
C THR A 72 -25.61 8.86 -27.35
N LYS A 73 -24.40 8.86 -27.93
CA LYS A 73 -23.14 8.73 -27.16
C LYS A 73 -22.82 9.94 -26.25
N LEU A 74 -23.31 11.15 -26.57
CA LEU A 74 -23.18 12.33 -25.71
C LEU A 74 -24.05 12.23 -24.43
N SER A 75 -25.16 11.51 -24.48
CA SER A 75 -26.03 11.26 -23.31
C SER A 75 -25.36 10.37 -22.25
N GLY A 76 -24.63 9.33 -22.68
CA GLY A 76 -23.90 8.43 -21.78
C GLY A 76 -22.79 9.13 -20.98
N ASN A 77 -22.04 10.04 -21.62
CA ASN A 77 -20.98 10.79 -20.94
C ASN A 77 -21.50 11.82 -19.93
N TRP A 78 -22.69 12.40 -20.14
CA TRP A 78 -23.25 13.39 -19.20
C TRP A 78 -23.74 12.75 -17.89
N PHE A 79 -24.42 11.59 -17.99
CA PHE A 79 -24.82 10.82 -16.81
C PHE A 79 -23.61 10.20 -16.08
N GLY A 80 -22.64 9.64 -16.82
CA GLY A 80 -21.40 9.11 -16.23
C GLY A 80 -20.59 10.18 -15.49
N ASN A 81 -20.43 11.38 -16.07
CA ASN A 81 -19.69 12.47 -15.45
C ASN A 81 -20.39 13.04 -14.21
N ARG A 82 -21.73 13.09 -14.18
CA ARG A 82 -22.46 13.54 -12.99
C ARG A 82 -22.33 12.55 -11.84
N SER A 83 -22.43 11.25 -12.12
CA SER A 83 -22.23 10.20 -11.11
C SER A 83 -20.81 10.26 -10.54
N ARG A 84 -19.77 10.25 -11.40
CA ARG A 84 -18.36 10.36 -10.97
C ARG A 84 -18.11 11.58 -10.09
N ARG A 85 -18.63 12.75 -10.47
CA ARG A 85 -18.50 13.98 -9.66
C ARG A 85 -19.19 13.86 -8.31
N LYS A 86 -20.33 13.19 -8.23
CA LYS A 86 -21.03 12.97 -6.95
C LYS A 86 -20.20 12.08 -6.03
N THR A 87 -19.70 10.96 -6.54
CA THR A 87 -18.87 10.01 -5.79
C THR A 87 -17.56 10.65 -5.32
N GLN A 88 -16.91 11.43 -6.18
CA GLN A 88 -15.69 12.18 -5.81
C GLN A 88 -15.95 13.23 -4.72
N LYS A 89 -17.07 13.94 -4.78
CA LYS A 89 -17.46 14.87 -3.71
C LYS A 89 -17.74 14.15 -2.40
N ALA A 90 -18.37 12.97 -2.45
CA ALA A 90 -18.61 12.15 -1.26
C ALA A 90 -17.29 11.70 -0.63
N PHE A 91 -16.31 11.26 -1.44
CA PHE A 91 -14.98 10.90 -0.96
C PHE A 91 -14.22 12.06 -0.31
N TYR A 92 -14.21 13.26 -0.91
CA TYR A 92 -13.59 14.41 -0.25
C TYR A 92 -14.30 14.79 1.05
N ARG A 93 -15.62 14.69 1.07
CA ARG A 93 -16.41 14.90 2.29
C ARG A 93 -16.08 13.87 3.36
N SER A 94 -15.85 12.61 3.00
CA SER A 94 -15.49 11.58 3.98
C SER A 94 -14.14 11.85 4.63
N ILE A 95 -13.15 12.30 3.84
CA ILE A 95 -11.84 12.70 4.37
C ILE A 95 -11.97 13.92 5.27
N GLN A 96 -12.74 14.93 4.86
CA GLN A 96 -12.97 16.13 5.66
C GLN A 96 -13.64 15.79 7.00
N ALA A 97 -14.73 15.03 6.97
CA ALA A 97 -15.44 14.60 8.18
C ALA A 97 -14.55 13.74 9.10
N LEU A 98 -13.70 12.87 8.52
CA LEU A 98 -12.71 12.11 9.29
C LEU A 98 -11.73 13.03 10.02
N ALA A 99 -11.26 14.09 9.37
CA ALA A 99 -10.36 15.08 9.98
C ALA A 99 -11.06 15.95 11.03
N GLU A 100 -12.36 16.21 10.85
CA GLU A 100 -13.20 16.93 11.82
C GLU A 100 -13.56 16.05 13.05
N GLY A 101 -13.31 14.74 12.99
CA GLY A 101 -13.72 13.78 14.02
C GLY A 101 -15.20 13.41 13.98
N ASP A 102 -15.92 13.80 12.92
CA ASP A 102 -17.30 13.37 12.68
C ASP A 102 -17.29 12.00 12.00
N TRP A 103 -17.10 10.96 12.82
CA TRP A 103 -16.98 9.58 12.36
C TRP A 103 -18.25 9.07 11.65
N ASP A 104 -19.43 9.50 12.07
CA ASP A 104 -20.70 9.12 11.46
C ASP A 104 -20.83 9.71 10.05
N ALA A 105 -20.53 11.00 9.88
CA ALA A 105 -20.53 11.62 8.56
C ALA A 105 -19.41 11.07 7.67
N ALA A 106 -18.24 10.77 8.24
CA ALA A 106 -17.11 10.17 7.51
C ALA A 106 -17.49 8.80 6.93
N THR A 107 -18.01 7.88 7.76
CA THR A 107 -18.47 6.56 7.30
C THR A 107 -19.55 6.70 6.24
N LYS A 108 -20.61 7.48 6.50
CA LYS A 108 -21.71 7.64 5.54
C LYS A 108 -21.26 8.21 4.20
N ALA A 109 -20.32 9.16 4.21
CA ALA A 109 -19.77 9.74 2.99
C ALA A 109 -18.81 8.79 2.27
N ALA A 110 -18.05 7.98 3.00
CA ALA A 110 -17.16 6.96 2.45
C ALA A 110 -17.97 5.81 1.80
N ASP A 111 -19.08 5.39 2.43
CA ASP A 111 -19.98 4.38 1.89
C ASP A 111 -20.65 4.87 0.58
N GLN A 112 -21.02 6.16 0.51
CA GLN A 112 -21.48 6.78 -0.73
C GLN A 112 -20.40 6.84 -1.82
N ALA A 113 -19.13 6.73 -1.44
CA ALA A 113 -17.98 6.73 -2.32
C ALA A 113 -17.55 5.31 -2.77
N GLU A 114 -18.17 4.23 -2.28
CA GLU A 114 -17.76 2.85 -2.56
C GLU A 114 -17.75 2.49 -4.04
N ASN A 115 -18.72 2.98 -4.81
CA ASN A 115 -18.81 2.74 -6.26
C ASN A 115 -17.85 3.62 -7.07
N GLY A 116 -16.88 4.26 -6.42
CA GLY A 116 -15.89 5.14 -7.06
C GLY A 116 -14.57 4.44 -7.35
N GLU A 117 -13.85 4.99 -8.33
CA GLU A 117 -12.50 4.54 -8.70
C GLU A 117 -11.48 5.23 -7.76
N PHE A 118 -11.32 4.73 -6.52
CA PHE A 118 -10.38 5.26 -5.50
C PHE A 118 -9.35 4.23 -5.01
N ASP A 119 -9.21 3.10 -5.71
CA ASP A 119 -8.23 2.04 -5.43
C ASP A 119 -8.17 1.61 -3.96
N GLY A 120 -9.33 1.51 -3.30
CA GLY A 120 -9.46 1.05 -1.93
C GLY A 120 -9.29 2.13 -0.84
N VAL A 121 -8.92 3.37 -1.18
CA VAL A 121 -8.72 4.44 -0.19
C VAL A 121 -10.03 4.82 0.52
N ASN A 122 -11.15 4.74 -0.17
CA ASN A 122 -12.49 4.92 0.42
C ASN A 122 -12.75 3.91 1.55
N TYR A 123 -12.33 2.66 1.39
CA TYR A 123 -12.45 1.63 2.43
C TYR A 123 -11.51 1.91 3.60
N LEU A 124 -10.29 2.39 3.35
CA LEU A 124 -9.37 2.83 4.42
C LEU A 124 -9.97 3.96 5.27
N VAL A 125 -10.62 4.95 4.64
CA VAL A 125 -11.31 6.04 5.36
C VAL A 125 -12.47 5.49 6.21
N SER A 126 -13.30 4.61 5.64
CA SER A 126 -14.40 3.97 6.36
C SER A 126 -13.89 3.13 7.54
N ALA A 127 -12.82 2.37 7.34
CA ALA A 127 -12.15 1.60 8.39
C ALA A 127 -11.61 2.50 9.50
N GLN A 128 -10.92 3.59 9.16
CA GLN A 128 -10.37 4.52 10.15
C GLN A 128 -11.47 5.14 11.02
N ALA A 129 -12.60 5.53 10.41
CA ALA A 129 -13.77 6.01 11.15
C ALA A 129 -14.36 4.91 12.05
N ALA A 130 -14.40 3.65 11.60
CA ALA A 130 -14.86 2.52 12.41
C ALA A 130 -13.93 2.24 13.60
N VAL A 131 -12.60 2.28 13.41
CA VAL A 131 -11.60 2.16 14.49
C VAL A 131 -11.81 3.25 15.54
N ALA A 132 -11.98 4.51 15.12
CA ALA A 132 -12.19 5.63 16.03
C ALA A 132 -13.47 5.49 16.88
N ARG A 133 -14.46 4.72 16.39
CA ARG A 133 -15.70 4.42 17.12
C ARG A 133 -15.67 3.12 17.92
N GLY A 134 -14.53 2.41 17.93
CA GLY A 134 -14.42 1.10 18.56
C GLY A 134 -15.23 -0.01 17.85
N ARG A 135 -15.63 0.18 16.59
CA ARG A 135 -16.37 -0.81 15.79
C ARG A 135 -15.39 -1.74 15.06
N LYS A 136 -14.75 -2.63 15.82
CA LYS A 136 -13.68 -3.52 15.34
C LYS A 136 -14.09 -4.36 14.13
N ASP A 137 -15.18 -5.12 14.22
CA ASP A 137 -15.66 -5.99 13.12
C ASP A 137 -15.89 -5.22 11.80
N THR A 138 -16.35 -3.97 11.92
CA THR A 138 -16.57 -3.12 10.74
C THR A 138 -15.25 -2.61 10.18
N ALA A 139 -14.31 -2.22 11.05
CA ALA A 139 -12.98 -1.82 10.64
C ALA A 139 -12.26 -2.96 9.92
N GLU A 140 -12.25 -4.17 10.49
CA GLU A 140 -11.60 -5.33 9.90
C GLU A 140 -12.18 -5.70 8.54
N ARG A 141 -13.51 -5.72 8.41
CA ARG A 141 -14.16 -5.97 7.11
C ARG A 141 -13.73 -4.95 6.08
N LYS A 142 -13.76 -3.65 6.41
CA LYS A 142 -13.37 -2.56 5.50
C LYS A 142 -11.88 -2.59 5.16
N LEU A 143 -11.01 -2.98 6.10
CA LEU A 143 -9.59 -3.16 5.84
C LEU A 143 -9.33 -4.35 4.92
N ASN A 144 -10.05 -5.45 5.06
CA ASN A 144 -9.95 -6.57 4.13
C ASN A 144 -10.42 -6.19 2.72
N GLU A 145 -11.54 -5.46 2.59
CA GLU A 145 -11.98 -4.89 1.31
C GLU A 145 -10.93 -3.93 0.70
N ALA A 146 -10.25 -3.13 1.53
CA ALA A 146 -9.14 -2.29 1.08
C ALA A 146 -7.91 -3.11 0.66
N ALA A 147 -7.69 -4.28 1.28
CA ALA A 147 -6.53 -5.12 1.02
C ALA A 147 -6.58 -5.85 -0.33
N ASP A 148 -7.78 -5.99 -0.91
CA ASP A 148 -7.96 -6.53 -2.26
C ASP A 148 -7.37 -5.62 -3.35
N TYR A 149 -7.09 -4.35 -3.03
CA TYR A 149 -6.44 -3.39 -3.93
C TYR A 149 -4.94 -3.29 -3.64
N GLU A 150 -4.09 -3.54 -4.65
CA GLU A 150 -2.63 -3.55 -4.49
C GLU A 150 -2.08 -2.24 -3.89
N SER A 151 -2.63 -1.09 -4.30
CA SER A 151 -2.23 0.24 -3.82
C SER A 151 -2.57 0.48 -2.35
N SER A 152 -3.64 -0.15 -1.84
CA SER A 152 -4.13 0.01 -0.46
C SER A 152 -3.74 -1.15 0.47
N ALA A 153 -3.29 -2.28 -0.08
CA ALA A 153 -2.93 -3.48 0.66
C ALA A 153 -1.91 -3.25 1.79
N LEU A 154 -0.86 -2.45 1.53
CA LEU A 154 0.12 -2.11 2.56
C LEU A 154 -0.53 -1.39 3.74
N ALA A 155 -1.33 -0.35 3.46
CA ALA A 155 -1.97 0.44 4.51
C ALA A 155 -3.00 -0.39 5.28
N ALA A 156 -3.76 -1.24 4.58
CA ALA A 156 -4.77 -2.11 5.16
C ALA A 156 -4.16 -3.13 6.14
N ARG A 157 -3.20 -3.94 5.67
CA ARG A 157 -2.56 -4.99 6.49
C ARG A 157 -1.73 -4.42 7.63
N VAL A 158 -1.04 -3.29 7.44
CA VAL A 158 -0.34 -2.58 8.52
C VAL A 158 -1.32 -2.11 9.60
N THR A 159 -2.51 -1.68 9.21
CA THR A 159 -3.54 -1.23 10.18
C THR A 159 -4.14 -2.42 10.92
N LEU A 160 -4.47 -3.52 10.23
CA LEU A 160 -4.89 -4.78 10.85
C LEU A 160 -3.85 -5.30 11.85
N ALA A 161 -2.56 -5.33 11.45
CA ALA A 161 -1.48 -5.76 12.33
C ALA A 161 -1.32 -4.86 13.57
N ARG A 162 -1.52 -3.54 13.41
CA ARG A 162 -1.50 -2.61 14.55
C ARG A 162 -2.68 -2.85 15.50
N MET A 163 -3.86 -3.13 14.96
CA MET A 163 -5.04 -3.48 15.76
C MET A 163 -4.79 -4.76 16.56
N ALA A 164 -4.28 -5.82 15.92
CA ALA A 164 -3.94 -7.07 16.58
C ALA A 164 -2.90 -6.88 17.71
N LEU A 165 -1.86 -6.07 17.50
CA LEU A 165 -0.90 -5.74 18.55
C LEU A 165 -1.53 -4.96 19.71
N ALA A 166 -2.42 -4.01 19.43
CA ALA A 166 -3.15 -3.28 20.47
C ALA A 166 -4.06 -4.21 21.31
N GLU A 167 -4.44 -5.36 20.77
CA GLU A 167 -5.22 -6.39 21.45
C GLU A 167 -4.35 -7.46 22.14
N GLY A 168 -3.03 -7.32 22.11
CA GLY A 168 -2.12 -8.32 22.66
C GLY A 168 -2.08 -9.62 21.86
N GLN A 169 -2.39 -9.56 20.55
CA GLN A 169 -2.36 -10.67 19.61
C GLN A 169 -1.20 -10.54 18.60
N PRO A 170 0.07 -10.64 19.05
CA PRO A 170 1.22 -10.48 18.16
C PRO A 170 1.29 -11.56 17.06
N GLY A 171 0.75 -12.76 17.32
CA GLY A 171 0.68 -13.83 16.33
C GLY A 171 -0.20 -13.46 15.13
N ASP A 172 -1.35 -12.84 15.37
CA ASP A 172 -2.25 -12.42 14.30
C ASP A 172 -1.68 -11.21 13.55
N ALA A 173 -0.99 -10.31 14.25
CA ALA A 173 -0.23 -9.24 13.60
C ALA A 173 0.81 -9.77 12.60
N LEU A 174 1.55 -10.83 12.95
CA LEU A 174 2.51 -11.47 12.05
C LEU A 174 1.82 -12.13 10.84
N LYS A 175 0.65 -12.76 11.03
CA LYS A 175 -0.13 -13.34 9.93
C LYS A 175 -0.59 -12.27 8.94
N GLU A 176 -1.06 -11.12 9.44
CA GLU A 176 -1.47 -10.00 8.58
C GLU A 176 -0.29 -9.43 7.79
N LEU A 177 0.86 -9.26 8.42
CA LEU A 177 2.07 -8.79 7.73
C LEU A 177 2.60 -9.81 6.71
N ALA A 178 2.42 -11.12 6.94
CA ALA A 178 2.83 -12.18 6.02
C ALA A 178 2.01 -12.20 4.72
N GLN A 179 0.81 -11.62 4.70
CA GLN A 179 -0.02 -11.51 3.50
C GLN A 179 0.46 -10.41 2.53
N LEU A 180 1.41 -9.58 2.95
CA LEU A 180 2.02 -8.55 2.09
C LEU A 180 3.00 -9.18 1.09
N SER A 181 3.12 -8.57 -0.10
CA SER A 181 4.19 -8.90 -1.06
C SER A 181 5.58 -8.59 -0.49
N ASP A 182 6.63 -9.22 -1.01
CA ASP A 182 8.02 -9.00 -0.55
C ASP A 182 8.42 -7.52 -0.52
N LYS A 183 8.01 -6.76 -1.55
CA LYS A 183 8.26 -5.32 -1.63
C LYS A 183 7.55 -4.55 -0.51
N GLN A 184 6.33 -4.93 -0.18
CA GLN A 184 5.54 -4.31 0.88
C GLN A 184 6.04 -4.73 2.28
N GLN A 185 6.48 -5.97 2.45
CA GLN A 185 7.11 -6.45 3.69
C GLN A 185 8.42 -5.69 3.99
N ALA A 186 9.16 -5.30 2.95
CA ALA A 186 10.35 -4.47 3.08
C ALA A 186 10.06 -2.99 3.38
N ALA A 187 8.79 -2.57 3.41
CA ALA A 187 8.43 -1.19 3.75
C ALA A 187 8.65 -0.92 5.24
N ALA A 188 9.10 0.30 5.56
CA ALA A 188 9.37 0.73 6.92
C ALA A 188 8.24 0.45 7.95
N PRO A 189 6.95 0.75 7.67
CA PRO A 189 5.89 0.47 8.63
C PRO A 189 5.68 -1.03 8.90
N ALA A 190 5.83 -1.88 7.88
CA ALA A 190 5.69 -3.33 8.03
C ALA A 190 6.84 -3.91 8.88
N ILE A 191 8.08 -3.50 8.61
CA ILE A 191 9.26 -3.93 9.38
C ILE A 191 9.14 -3.54 10.85
N LYS A 192 8.76 -2.28 11.14
CA LYS A 192 8.64 -1.81 12.53
C LYS A 192 7.60 -2.61 13.32
N LEU A 193 6.45 -2.91 12.72
CA LEU A 193 5.43 -3.75 13.36
C LEU A 193 5.87 -5.21 13.48
N LYS A 194 6.57 -5.76 12.48
CA LYS A 194 7.11 -7.12 12.54
C LYS A 194 8.08 -7.27 13.71
N VAL A 195 9.01 -6.34 13.86
CA VAL A 195 9.97 -6.31 14.97
C VAL A 195 9.25 -6.26 16.32
N GLN A 196 8.24 -5.39 16.46
CA GLN A 196 7.43 -5.31 17.66
C GLN A 196 6.68 -6.63 17.94
N ALA A 197 6.03 -7.20 16.94
CA ALA A 197 5.26 -8.43 17.08
C ALA A 197 6.13 -9.64 17.42
N LEU A 198 7.32 -9.77 16.83
CA LEU A 198 8.28 -10.81 17.19
C LEU A 198 8.75 -10.67 18.64
N ALA A 199 9.00 -9.43 19.10
CA ALA A 199 9.40 -9.18 20.48
C ALA A 199 8.27 -9.52 21.47
N GLU A 200 7.04 -9.08 21.22
CA GLU A 200 5.88 -9.35 22.08
C GLU A 200 5.50 -10.84 22.11
N SER A 201 5.76 -11.58 21.03
CA SER A 201 5.58 -13.03 20.98
C SER A 201 6.78 -13.85 21.48
N ASN A 202 7.80 -13.19 22.07
CA ASN A 202 9.04 -13.81 22.55
C ASN A 202 9.82 -14.61 21.48
N GLN A 203 9.65 -14.28 20.20
CA GLN A 203 10.36 -14.90 19.08
C GLN A 203 11.74 -14.24 18.89
N TRP A 204 12.53 -14.22 19.96
CA TRP A 204 13.80 -13.51 20.02
C TRP A 204 14.84 -14.06 19.05
N ALA A 205 14.87 -15.38 18.82
CA ALA A 205 15.81 -16.01 17.91
C ALA A 205 15.61 -15.56 16.46
N GLN A 206 14.36 -15.56 15.99
CA GLN A 206 14.02 -15.08 14.66
C GLN A 206 14.31 -13.58 14.54
N LEU A 207 13.97 -12.79 15.57
CA LEU A 207 14.25 -11.37 15.56
C LEU A 207 15.76 -11.07 15.49
N GLU A 208 16.59 -11.86 16.17
CA GLU A 208 18.05 -11.74 16.12
C GLU A 208 18.62 -11.97 14.71
N GLU A 209 18.13 -13.00 14.01
CA GLU A 209 18.53 -13.35 12.65
C GLU A 209 18.17 -12.24 11.65
N GLU A 210 16.96 -11.69 11.77
CA GLU A 210 16.45 -10.69 10.82
C GLU A 210 16.92 -9.27 11.12
N LEU A 211 17.27 -8.94 12.37
CA LEU A 211 17.55 -7.56 12.80
C LEU A 211 18.63 -6.89 11.93
N GLY A 212 19.67 -7.63 11.55
CA GLY A 212 20.77 -7.11 10.73
C GLY A 212 20.32 -6.46 9.41
N ASN A 213 19.24 -6.99 8.82
CA ASN A 213 18.66 -6.50 7.58
C ASN A 213 17.87 -5.20 7.77
N TYR A 214 17.46 -4.90 9.01
CA TYR A 214 16.58 -3.78 9.35
C TYR A 214 17.33 -2.53 9.83
N LYS A 215 18.68 -2.56 9.85
CA LYS A 215 19.50 -1.45 10.36
C LYS A 215 19.16 -0.09 9.77
N LYS A 216 19.00 0.01 8.45
CA LYS A 216 18.68 1.27 7.76
C LYS A 216 17.27 1.79 8.10
N VAL A 217 16.32 0.87 8.29
CA VAL A 217 14.90 1.19 8.52
C VAL A 217 14.65 1.57 9.97
N LEU A 218 15.32 0.90 10.90
CA LEU A 218 15.20 1.15 12.33
C LEU A 218 15.97 2.39 12.77
N GLY A 219 17.10 2.71 12.14
CA GLY A 219 17.89 3.90 12.49
C GLY A 219 18.27 3.89 13.97
N ASP A 220 17.86 4.92 14.70
CA ASP A 220 18.13 5.08 16.13
C ASP A 220 17.49 3.99 17.00
N ASP A 221 16.36 3.42 16.57
CA ASP A 221 15.69 2.32 17.28
C ASP A 221 16.48 1.00 17.18
N TYR A 222 17.44 0.87 16.26
CA TYR A 222 18.22 -0.35 16.08
C TYR A 222 18.98 -0.75 17.35
N ALA A 223 19.64 0.21 18.00
CA ALA A 223 20.41 -0.05 19.22
C ALA A 223 19.49 -0.48 20.37
N LYS A 224 18.31 0.14 20.46
CA LYS A 224 17.27 -0.23 21.43
C LYS A 224 16.81 -1.68 21.21
N TRP A 225 16.51 -2.06 19.96
CA TRP A 225 16.09 -3.43 19.65
C TRP A 225 17.20 -4.46 19.85
N SER A 226 18.44 -4.13 19.48
CA SER A 226 19.59 -5.00 19.76
C SER A 226 19.72 -5.33 21.25
N LYS A 227 19.54 -4.32 22.13
CA LYS A 227 19.55 -4.53 23.57
C LYS A 227 18.37 -5.38 24.05
N GLN A 228 17.16 -5.15 23.52
CA GLN A 228 15.98 -5.93 23.87
C GLN A 228 16.13 -7.41 23.46
N ILE A 229 16.66 -7.68 22.27
CA ILE A 229 16.95 -9.04 21.80
C ILE A 229 17.94 -9.72 22.73
N ALA A 230 19.06 -9.05 23.08
CA ALA A 230 20.05 -9.62 23.99
C ALA A 230 19.41 -10.02 25.33
N LYS A 231 18.58 -9.13 25.89
CA LYS A 231 17.83 -9.40 27.12
C LYS A 231 16.88 -10.58 26.97
N GLY A 232 16.10 -10.63 25.89
CA GLY A 232 15.16 -11.70 25.61
C GLY A 232 15.82 -13.07 25.43
N ARG A 233 16.89 -13.16 24.63
CA ARG A 233 17.65 -14.40 24.38
C ARG A 233 18.26 -14.96 25.66
N LEU A 234 18.90 -14.09 26.45
CA LEU A 234 19.54 -14.50 27.69
C LEU A 234 18.50 -14.90 28.76
N ALA A 235 17.39 -14.17 28.86
CA ALA A 235 16.28 -14.54 29.73
C ALA A 235 15.63 -15.88 29.34
N GLU A 236 15.47 -16.14 28.04
CA GLU A 236 14.94 -17.40 27.52
C GLU A 236 15.82 -18.59 27.93
N VAL A 237 17.13 -18.47 27.75
CA VAL A 237 18.10 -19.50 28.14
C VAL A 237 18.10 -19.69 29.66
N ALA A 238 18.16 -18.59 30.42
CA ALA A 238 18.17 -18.62 31.87
C ALA A 238 16.91 -19.28 32.45
N SER A 239 15.73 -18.94 31.90
CA SER A 239 14.46 -19.50 32.35
C SER A 239 14.27 -20.97 31.99
N LYS A 240 14.75 -21.42 30.82
CA LYS A 240 14.53 -22.79 30.34
C LYS A 240 15.59 -23.78 30.85
N GLN A 241 16.82 -23.32 31.02
CA GLN A 241 17.98 -24.19 31.21
C GLN A 241 18.83 -23.83 32.44
N GLY A 242 18.51 -22.72 33.12
CA GLY A 242 19.15 -22.29 34.35
C GLY A 242 20.52 -21.61 34.18
N ALA A 243 21.13 -21.30 35.33
CA ALA A 243 22.38 -20.56 35.45
C ALA A 243 23.57 -21.15 34.66
N ILE A 244 23.74 -22.48 34.68
CA ILE A 244 24.87 -23.15 34.01
C ILE A 244 24.77 -22.97 32.49
N ALA A 245 23.57 -23.15 31.94
CA ALA A 245 23.33 -22.99 30.52
C ALA A 245 23.43 -21.53 30.07
N LEU A 246 23.00 -20.58 30.90
CA LEU A 246 23.19 -19.15 30.66
C LEU A 246 24.67 -18.81 30.44
N LYS A 247 25.55 -19.33 31.30
CA LYS A 247 27.00 -19.13 31.19
C LYS A 247 27.57 -19.79 29.93
N SER A 248 27.20 -21.04 29.66
CA SER A 248 27.64 -21.74 28.45
C SER A 248 27.17 -21.03 27.17
N PHE A 249 25.93 -20.54 27.15
CA PHE A 249 25.40 -19.77 26.05
C PHE A 249 26.19 -18.47 25.84
N TRP A 250 26.45 -17.72 26.91
CA TRP A 250 27.28 -16.51 26.86
C TRP A 250 28.67 -16.79 26.28
N ASP A 251 29.34 -17.83 26.76
CA ASP A 251 30.69 -18.18 26.31
C ASP A 251 30.76 -18.57 24.83
N ASN A 252 29.67 -19.15 24.30
CA ASN A 252 29.51 -19.51 22.90
C ASN A 252 29.10 -18.33 22.00
N LEU A 253 28.74 -17.17 22.55
CA LEU A 253 28.39 -16.01 21.73
C LEU A 253 29.61 -15.52 20.91
N PRO A 254 29.39 -15.13 19.64
CA PRO A 254 30.39 -14.46 18.84
C PRO A 254 31.07 -13.30 19.57
N ARG A 255 32.38 -13.14 19.38
CA ARG A 255 33.18 -12.10 20.06
C ARG A 255 32.61 -10.69 19.89
N LYS A 256 31.98 -10.41 18.74
CA LYS A 256 31.31 -9.13 18.48
C LYS A 256 30.15 -8.85 19.45
N GLN A 257 29.34 -9.87 19.76
CA GLN A 257 28.22 -9.75 20.70
C GLN A 257 28.72 -9.70 22.15
N ARG A 258 29.72 -10.51 22.52
CA ARG A 258 30.31 -10.46 23.88
C ARG A 258 30.96 -9.12 24.24
N ASN A 259 31.41 -8.37 23.22
CA ASN A 259 31.97 -7.03 23.39
C ASN A 259 30.93 -5.91 23.25
N ASP A 260 29.68 -6.23 22.91
CA ASP A 260 28.61 -5.26 22.84
C ASP A 260 28.10 -4.94 24.25
N ILE A 261 28.04 -3.64 24.59
CA ILE A 261 27.67 -3.18 25.93
C ILE A 261 26.23 -3.59 26.28
N GLY A 262 25.32 -3.63 25.29
CA GLY A 262 23.94 -4.06 25.49
C GLY A 262 23.84 -5.53 25.90
N TYR A 263 24.62 -6.40 25.24
CA TYR A 263 24.74 -7.82 25.59
C TYR A 263 25.37 -8.03 26.96
N GLN A 264 26.45 -7.31 27.28
CA GLN A 264 27.09 -7.34 28.59
C GLN A 264 26.12 -6.96 29.72
N ALA A 265 25.40 -5.85 29.54
CA ALA A 265 24.39 -5.40 30.50
C ALA A 265 23.29 -6.46 30.67
N ALA A 266 22.76 -7.00 29.57
CA ALA A 266 21.74 -8.04 29.60
C ALA A 266 22.21 -9.31 30.32
N TYR A 267 23.46 -9.74 30.13
CA TYR A 267 24.01 -10.91 30.82
C TYR A 267 24.19 -10.67 32.31
N ALA A 268 24.74 -9.52 32.69
CA ALA A 268 24.86 -9.15 34.10
C ALA A 268 23.49 -9.05 34.79
N GLU A 269 22.48 -8.46 34.13
CA GLU A 269 21.09 -8.45 34.62
C GLU A 269 20.56 -9.88 34.88
N GLN A 270 20.82 -10.82 33.96
CA GLN A 270 20.40 -12.22 34.15
C GLN A 270 21.16 -12.92 35.27
N LEU A 271 22.47 -12.69 35.42
CA LEU A 271 23.24 -13.24 36.56
C LEU A 271 22.68 -12.74 37.89
N LEU A 272 22.37 -11.45 37.99
CA LEU A 272 21.76 -10.86 39.18
C LEU A 272 20.38 -11.47 39.47
N ALA A 273 19.53 -11.63 38.44
CA ALA A 273 18.21 -12.24 38.58
C ALA A 273 18.26 -13.70 39.03
N GLN A 274 19.32 -14.42 38.68
CA GLN A 274 19.58 -15.80 39.11
C GLN A 274 20.34 -15.89 40.46
N GLY A 275 20.56 -14.76 41.14
CA GLY A 275 21.26 -14.72 42.44
C GLY A 275 22.77 -14.93 42.35
N MET A 276 23.36 -14.91 41.16
CA MET A 276 24.78 -15.15 40.91
C MET A 276 25.62 -13.88 41.12
N HIS A 277 25.47 -13.21 42.27
CA HIS A 277 26.07 -11.89 42.51
C HIS A 277 27.60 -11.89 42.46
N GLN A 278 28.27 -12.99 42.83
CA GLN A 278 29.74 -13.07 42.78
C GLN A 278 30.26 -13.08 41.34
N GLU A 279 29.62 -13.86 40.46
CA GLU A 279 29.97 -13.87 39.04
C GLU A 279 29.61 -12.53 38.39
N ALA A 280 28.45 -11.95 38.71
CA ALA A 280 28.03 -10.64 38.24
C ALA A 280 29.06 -9.55 38.58
N GLN A 281 29.57 -9.52 39.83
CA GLN A 281 30.63 -8.58 40.22
C GLN A 281 31.89 -8.79 39.39
N THR A 282 32.29 -10.05 39.18
CA THR A 282 33.53 -10.37 38.46
C THR A 282 33.48 -9.85 37.02
N VAL A 283 32.39 -10.14 36.30
CA VAL A 283 32.26 -9.70 34.90
C VAL A 283 32.06 -8.19 34.76
N LEU A 284 31.27 -7.57 35.65
CA LEU A 284 31.04 -6.12 35.63
C LEU A 284 32.34 -5.33 35.85
N LEU A 285 33.22 -5.81 36.73
CA LEU A 285 34.52 -5.19 36.96
C LEU A 285 35.51 -5.45 35.82
N ASP A 286 35.49 -6.65 35.23
CA ASP A 286 36.36 -7.02 34.11
C ASP A 286 36.11 -6.14 32.88
N TRP A 287 34.85 -5.93 32.52
CA TRP A 287 34.46 -5.12 31.36
C TRP A 287 34.71 -3.62 31.51
N GLN A 288 34.86 -3.15 32.75
CA GLN A 288 35.09 -1.73 33.07
C GLN A 288 36.54 -1.43 33.48
N LYS A 289 37.49 -2.33 33.18
CA LYS A 289 38.93 -2.13 33.44
C LYS A 289 39.51 -0.87 32.78
N ARG A 290 38.96 -0.48 31.62
CA ARG A 290 39.39 0.69 30.84
C ARG A 290 38.67 1.98 31.23
N GLY A 291 37.69 1.91 32.12
CA GLY A 291 36.88 3.05 32.55
C GLY A 291 35.42 2.65 32.83
N PRO A 292 34.69 3.47 33.59
CA PRO A 292 33.29 3.22 33.92
C PRO A 292 32.42 3.29 32.67
N GLN A 293 31.48 2.35 32.55
CA GLN A 293 30.51 2.32 31.45
C GLN A 293 29.13 2.73 31.99
N PRO A 294 28.51 3.82 31.49
CA PRO A 294 27.25 4.34 32.03
C PRO A 294 26.12 3.30 32.10
N GLN A 295 26.08 2.34 31.17
CA GLN A 295 25.04 1.29 31.14
C GLN A 295 25.27 0.17 32.17
N LEU A 296 26.51 -0.02 32.64
CA LEU A 296 26.87 -1.09 33.58
C LEU A 296 26.94 -0.59 35.03
N LEU A 297 27.18 0.71 35.25
CA LEU A 297 27.27 1.29 36.59
C LEU A 297 26.03 1.03 37.46
N PRO A 298 24.77 1.19 36.98
CA PRO A 298 23.61 0.93 37.82
C PRO A 298 23.55 -0.50 38.36
N LEU A 299 24.05 -1.47 37.59
CA LEU A 299 24.02 -2.90 37.96
C LEU A 299 24.95 -3.21 39.14
N LEU A 300 25.97 -2.38 39.40
CA LEU A 300 26.83 -2.54 40.58
C LEU A 300 26.06 -2.30 41.89
N LYS A 301 25.01 -1.47 41.86
CA LYS A 301 24.16 -1.19 43.04
C LYS A 301 23.33 -2.39 43.44
N ASP A 302 22.97 -3.23 42.48
CA ASP A 302 22.07 -4.37 42.67
C ASP A 302 22.81 -5.63 43.16
N LEU A 303 24.14 -5.54 43.34
CA LEU A 303 24.95 -6.61 43.89
C LEU A 303 24.67 -6.83 45.38
N GLN A 304 24.18 -8.02 45.73
CA GLN A 304 24.00 -8.46 47.11
C GLN A 304 25.15 -9.40 47.47
N LEU A 305 26.22 -8.83 48.04
CA LEU A 305 27.42 -9.58 48.40
C LEU A 305 27.80 -9.32 49.87
N PRO A 306 28.25 -10.36 50.61
CA PRO A 306 28.76 -10.18 51.98
C PRO A 306 29.98 -9.24 52.03
N ASN A 307 30.77 -9.22 50.95
CA ASN A 307 31.94 -8.36 50.82
C ASN A 307 31.87 -7.52 49.53
N PRO A 308 31.41 -6.26 49.61
CA PRO A 308 31.36 -5.36 48.46
C PRO A 308 32.70 -4.66 48.15
N ALA A 309 33.77 -4.94 48.90
CA ALA A 309 35.05 -4.22 48.80
C ALA A 309 35.63 -4.13 47.36
N PRO A 310 35.57 -5.18 46.51
CA PRO A 310 36.07 -5.07 45.14
C PRO A 310 35.33 -4.02 44.30
N ALA A 311 33.99 -3.95 44.42
CA ALA A 311 33.17 -2.99 43.70
C ALA A 311 33.38 -1.56 44.23
N VAL A 312 33.42 -1.40 45.55
CA VAL A 312 33.68 -0.09 46.19
C VAL A 312 35.05 0.45 45.77
N LYS A 313 36.10 -0.38 45.83
CA LYS A 313 37.45 0.02 45.42
C LYS A 313 37.53 0.44 43.94
N ALA A 314 36.77 -0.21 43.08
CA ALA A 314 36.68 0.16 41.66
C ALA A 314 35.98 1.52 41.48
N LEU A 315 34.85 1.73 42.16
CA LEU A 315 34.11 3.00 42.15
C LEU A 315 34.98 4.16 42.66
N GLU A 316 35.66 3.98 43.80
CA GLU A 316 36.58 4.98 44.34
C GLU A 316 37.71 5.33 43.36
N LYS A 317 38.25 4.33 42.66
CA LYS A 317 39.28 4.55 41.65
C LYS A 317 38.75 5.36 40.47
N TRP A 318 37.53 5.08 40.01
CA TRP A 318 36.94 5.82 38.89
C TRP A 318 36.60 7.27 39.27
N ILE A 319 36.08 7.52 40.47
CA ILE A 319 35.80 8.88 40.97
C ILE A 319 37.08 9.70 41.10
N LYS A 320 38.22 9.09 41.48
CA LYS A 320 39.51 9.79 41.58
C LYS A 320 40.17 10.09 40.24
N ALA A 321 39.68 9.49 39.16
CA ALA A 321 40.22 9.65 37.81
C ALA A 321 39.44 10.66 36.95
N ASP A 322 38.23 11.03 37.38
CA ASP A 322 37.47 12.20 36.92
C ASP A 322 37.97 13.49 37.62
#